data_AF-A0A3N5HCV8-F1
#
_entry.id   AF-A0A3N5HCV8-F1
#
_cell.length_a   1.000
_cell.length_b   1.000
_cell.length_c   1.000
_cell.angle_alpha   90.00
_cell.angle_beta   90.00
_cell.angle_gamma   90.00
#
_symmetry.space_group_name_H-M   'P 1'
#
loop_
_entity.id
_entity.type
_entity.pdbx_description
1 polymer ?
#
loop_
_entity_poly.entity_id
_entity_poly.type
_entity_poly.pdbx_seq_one_letter_code
_entity_poly.pdbx_strand_id
1 'polypeptide(L)'
;MTQEDTIALALSLSMLLATGLIFGALARHFHLPLVLGELIGGVVLGPTLISRFIPLPFAKLYPTTGAVAIGRDAFIQLGLLFFLFTAGQQMNLPALRRLGRSVLWTSGLGIAIPFGL
;
A
#
# COMPACT_ATOMS: atom_id res chain seq x y z
N MET A 1 2.95 -23.95 -6.02
CA MET A 1 3.21 -22.87 -6.99
C MET A 1 3.78 -23.53 -8.22
N THR A 2 3.04 -23.47 -9.32
CA THR A 2 3.53 -23.90 -10.64
C THR A 2 4.43 -22.81 -11.24
N GLN A 3 5.15 -23.12 -12.32
CA GLN A 3 5.95 -22.12 -13.04
C GLN A 3 5.08 -20.96 -13.56
N GLU A 4 3.83 -21.25 -13.95
CA GLU A 4 2.86 -20.24 -14.37
C GLU A 4 2.47 -19.29 -13.23
N ASP A 5 2.28 -19.81 -12.01
CA ASP A 5 1.96 -18.99 -10.83
C ASP A 5 3.09 -18.00 -10.53
N THR A 6 4.36 -18.44 -10.63
CA THR A 6 5.51 -17.58 -10.36
C THR A 6 5.62 -16.45 -11.37
N ILE A 7 5.38 -16.74 -12.66
CA ILE A 7 5.37 -15.73 -13.73
C ILE A 7 4.23 -14.73 -13.50
N ALA A 8 3.03 -15.22 -13.20
CA ALA A 8 1.89 -14.36 -12.91
C ALA A 8 2.14 -13.47 -11.68
N LEU A 9 2.75 -14.02 -10.63
CA LEU A 9 3.13 -13.27 -9.43
C LEU A 9 4.14 -12.18 -9.76
N ALA A 10 5.24 -12.52 -10.43
CA ALA A 10 6.28 -11.56 -10.81
C ALA A 10 5.73 -10.44 -11.71
N LEU A 11 4.85 -10.79 -12.65
CA LEU A 11 4.20 -9.81 -13.53
C LEU A 11 3.25 -8.90 -12.75
N SER A 12 2.43 -9.46 -11.85
CA SER A 12 1.50 -8.69 -11.02
C SER A 12 2.22 -7.71 -10.09
N LEU A 13 3.35 -8.12 -9.49
CA LEU A 13 4.19 -7.25 -8.66
C LEU A 13 4.90 -6.19 -9.49
N SER A 14 5.44 -6.56 -10.66
CA SER A 14 6.09 -5.60 -11.57
C SER A 14 5.11 -4.52 -12.02
N MET A 15 3.86 -4.91 -12.33
CA MET A 15 2.83 -3.97 -12.75
C MET A 15 2.33 -3.10 -11.58
N LEU A 16 2.25 -3.66 -10.38
CA LEU A 16 1.96 -2.91 -9.14
C LEU A 16 3.02 -1.84 -8.89
N LEU A 17 4.30 -2.21 -8.93
CA LEU A 17 5.42 -1.29 -8.75
C LEU A 17 5.46 -0.24 -9.87
N ALA A 18 5.40 -0.66 -11.14
CA ALA A 18 5.45 0.24 -12.28
C ALA A 18 4.33 1.29 -12.21
N THR A 19 3.10 0.87 -11.88
CA THR A 19 1.98 1.81 -11.77
C THR A 19 2.18 2.78 -10.61
N GLY A 20 2.61 2.29 -9.44
CA GLY A 20 2.95 3.16 -8.31
C GLY A 20 4.02 4.20 -8.66
N LEU A 21 5.10 3.78 -9.32
CA LEU A 21 6.20 4.65 -9.74
C LEU A 21 5.74 5.69 -10.78
N ILE A 22 4.96 5.29 -11.77
CA ILE A 22 4.45 6.19 -12.82
C ILE A 22 3.53 7.24 -12.21
N PHE A 23 2.55 6.83 -11.42
CA PHE A 23 1.60 7.77 -10.81
C PHE A 23 2.26 8.63 -9.72
N GLY A 24 3.23 8.09 -8.98
CA GLY A 24 4.06 8.85 -8.06
C GLY A 24 4.87 9.93 -8.78
N ALA A 25 5.54 9.59 -9.87
CA ALA A 25 6.27 10.55 -10.70
C ALA A 25 5.33 11.62 -11.27
N LEU A 26 4.13 11.23 -11.70
CA LEU A 26 3.10 12.15 -12.17
C LEU A 26 2.63 13.10 -11.06
N ALA A 27 2.35 12.59 -9.86
CA ALA A 27 1.98 13.42 -8.71
C ALA A 27 3.08 14.43 -8.36
N ARG A 28 4.34 14.01 -8.42
CA ARG A 28 5.49 14.91 -8.22
C ARG A 28 5.53 16.03 -9.27
N HIS A 29 5.16 15.75 -10.51
CA HIS A 29 5.06 16.77 -11.55
C HIS A 29 4.01 17.84 -11.23
N PHE A 30 2.91 17.45 -10.57
CA PHE A 30 1.88 18.37 -10.09
C PHE A 30 2.16 19.00 -8.70
N HIS A 31 3.39 18.88 -8.17
CA HIS A 31 3.76 19.34 -6.83
C HIS A 31 2.96 18.68 -5.70
N LEU A 32 2.40 17.49 -5.95
CA LEU A 32 1.73 16.68 -4.93
C LEU A 32 2.74 15.76 -4.23
N PRO A 33 2.49 15.37 -2.97
CA PRO A 33 3.25 14.33 -2.30
C PRO A 33 3.27 13.03 -3.12
N LEU A 34 4.46 12.41 -3.22
CA LEU A 34 4.68 11.17 -3.98
C LEU A 34 3.67 10.07 -3.60
N VAL A 35 3.43 9.90 -2.30
CA VAL A 35 2.53 8.88 -1.72
C VAL A 35 1.11 9.02 -2.24
N LEU A 36 0.61 10.24 -2.51
CA LEU A 36 -0.73 10.42 -3.08
C LEU A 36 -0.82 9.82 -4.48
N GLY A 37 0.22 10.00 -5.30
CA GLY A 37 0.30 9.39 -6.63
C GLY A 37 0.33 7.87 -6.57
N GLU A 38 1.16 7.31 -5.69
CA GLU A 38 1.25 5.86 -5.49
C GLU A 38 -0.10 5.25 -5.07
N LEU A 39 -0.82 5.91 -4.15
CA LEU A 39 -2.17 5.50 -3.72
C LEU A 39 -3.18 5.56 -4.86
N ILE A 40 -3.18 6.64 -5.65
CA ILE A 40 -4.06 6.77 -6.83
C ILE A 40 -3.75 5.67 -7.84
N GLY A 41 -2.46 5.43 -8.13
CA GLY A 41 -2.01 4.36 -9.01
C GLY A 41 -2.47 2.98 -8.53
N GLY A 42 -2.42 2.73 -7.22
CA GLY A 42 -2.95 1.52 -6.60
C GLY A 42 -4.47 1.37 -6.74
N VAL A 43 -5.24 2.45 -6.58
CA VAL A 43 -6.70 2.45 -6.77
C VAL A 43 -7.07 2.25 -8.24
N VAL A 44 -6.33 2.87 -9.16
CA VAL A 44 -6.49 2.69 -10.60
C VAL A 44 -6.17 1.26 -11.00
N LEU A 45 -5.05 0.70 -10.53
CA LEU A 45 -4.65 -0.67 -10.83
C LEU A 45 -5.56 -1.70 -10.14
N GLY A 46 -6.15 -1.34 -9.01
CA GLY A 46 -7.03 -2.20 -8.24
C GLY A 46 -8.26 -2.64 -9.03
N PRO A 47 -8.88 -3.76 -8.62
CA PRO A 47 -10.08 -4.27 -9.28
C PRO A 47 -11.24 -3.27 -9.26
N THR A 48 -11.24 -2.30 -8.35
CA THR A 48 -12.30 -1.29 -8.22
C THR A 48 -12.53 -0.48 -9.50
N LEU A 49 -11.46 -0.05 -10.18
CA LEU A 49 -11.56 0.72 -11.42
C LEU A 49 -11.31 -0.16 -12.65
N ILE A 50 -10.24 -0.94 -12.66
CA ILE A 50 -9.88 -1.72 -13.84
C ILE A 50 -10.90 -2.81 -14.16
N SER A 51 -11.54 -3.47 -13.17
CA SER A 51 -12.55 -4.50 -13.44
C SER A 51 -13.74 -3.93 -14.23
N ARG A 52 -14.03 -2.63 -14.08
CA ARG A 52 -15.12 -1.95 -14.78
C ARG A 52 -14.80 -1.63 -16.23
N PHE A 53 -13.53 -1.44 -16.58
CA PHE A 53 -13.10 -1.01 -17.92
C PHE A 53 -12.44 -2.12 -18.75
N ILE A 54 -11.76 -3.09 -18.14
CA ILE A 54 -10.99 -4.15 -18.83
C ILE A 54 -11.18 -5.50 -18.11
N PRO A 55 -12.34 -6.19 -18.28
CA PRO A 55 -12.67 -7.38 -17.49
C PRO A 55 -11.92 -8.66 -17.88
N LEU A 56 -11.51 -8.84 -19.15
CA LEU A 56 -11.08 -10.17 -19.64
C LEU A 56 -9.63 -10.62 -19.32
N PRO A 57 -8.57 -9.80 -19.46
CA PRO A 57 -7.21 -10.21 -19.12
C PRO A 57 -6.83 -9.98 -17.64
N PHE A 58 -7.53 -9.08 -16.94
CA PHE A 58 -7.12 -8.63 -15.61
C PHE A 58 -7.45 -9.64 -14.50
N ALA A 59 -8.56 -10.38 -14.64
CA ALA A 59 -8.95 -11.43 -13.70
C ALA A 59 -7.94 -12.58 -13.63
N LYS A 60 -7.19 -12.83 -14.74
CA LYS A 60 -6.15 -13.85 -14.80
C LYS A 60 -4.84 -13.39 -14.14
N LEU A 61 -4.55 -12.09 -14.17
CA LEU A 61 -3.33 -11.50 -13.61
C LEU A 61 -3.46 -11.15 -12.12
N TYR A 62 -4.65 -10.74 -11.67
CA TYR A 62 -4.96 -10.46 -10.28
C TYR A 62 -6.05 -11.41 -9.77
N PRO A 63 -5.76 -12.72 -9.65
CA PRO A 63 -6.71 -13.63 -9.03
C PRO A 63 -6.94 -13.22 -7.56
N THR A 64 -8.18 -13.39 -7.10
CA THR A 64 -8.60 -13.13 -5.72
C THR A 64 -8.33 -14.31 -4.79
N THR A 65 -8.05 -15.48 -5.35
CA THR A 65 -7.77 -16.72 -4.61
C THR A 65 -6.58 -17.47 -5.25
N GLY A 66 -6.02 -18.44 -4.53
CA GLY A 66 -4.92 -19.27 -5.02
C GLY A 66 -3.52 -18.74 -4.68
N ALA A 67 -2.50 -19.44 -5.17
CA ALA A 67 -1.11 -19.21 -4.74
C ALA A 67 -0.56 -17.82 -5.11
N VAL A 68 -0.97 -17.27 -6.26
CA VAL A 68 -0.58 -15.92 -6.70
C VAL A 68 -1.17 -14.85 -5.78
N ALA A 69 -2.43 -14.99 -5.36
CA ALA A 69 -3.07 -14.06 -4.43
C ALA A 69 -2.37 -14.06 -3.07
N ILE A 70 -2.12 -15.25 -2.51
CA ILE A 70 -1.42 -15.42 -1.23
C ILE A 70 0.00 -14.85 -1.31
N GLY A 71 0.73 -15.15 -2.39
CA GLY A 71 2.07 -14.62 -2.60
C GLY A 71 2.08 -13.10 -2.64
N ARG A 72 1.17 -12.48 -3.42
CA ARG A 72 1.03 -11.03 -3.50
C ARG A 72 0.71 -10.40 -2.15
N ASP A 73 -0.24 -10.98 -1.40
CA ASP A 73 -0.62 -10.48 -0.08
C ASP A 73 0.55 -10.54 0.92
N ALA A 74 1.37 -11.59 0.86
CA ALA A 74 2.59 -11.68 1.65
C ALA A 74 3.58 -10.55 1.32
N PHE A 75 3.79 -10.23 0.04
CA PHE A 75 4.63 -9.10 -0.37
C PHE A 75 4.07 -7.75 0.09
N ILE A 76 2.74 -7.56 0.01
CA ILE A 76 2.08 -6.35 0.50
C ILE A 76 2.29 -6.21 2.02
N GLN A 77 2.08 -7.28 2.78
CA GLN A 77 2.31 -7.28 4.23
C GLN A 77 3.76 -7.01 4.59
N LEU A 78 4.72 -7.60 3.86
CA LEU A 78 6.14 -7.31 4.05
C LEU A 78 6.48 -5.85 3.74
N GLY A 79 5.95 -5.30 2.65
CA GLY A 79 6.12 -3.89 2.30
C GLY A 79 5.56 -2.96 3.38
N LEU A 80 4.36 -3.25 3.88
CA LEU A 80 3.75 -2.52 4.99
C LEU A 80 4.57 -2.64 6.28
N LEU A 81 5.07 -3.83 6.60
CA LEU A 81 5.91 -4.07 7.76
C LEU A 81 7.19 -3.23 7.66
N PHE A 82 7.87 -3.24 6.52
CA PHE A 82 9.05 -2.42 6.29
C PHE A 82 8.73 -0.93 6.38
N PHE A 83 7.62 -0.49 5.81
CA PHE A 83 7.16 0.89 5.92
C PHE A 83 6.94 1.32 7.38
N LEU A 84 6.21 0.52 8.17
CA LEU A 84 5.95 0.79 9.58
C LEU A 84 7.23 0.73 10.42
N PHE A 85 8.13 -0.20 10.12
CA PHE A 85 9.43 -0.29 10.77
C PHE A 85 10.27 0.98 10.51
N THR A 86 10.35 1.43 9.26
CA THR A 86 11.05 2.67 8.90
C THR A 86 10.40 3.90 9.55
N ALA A 87 9.08 3.97 9.60
CA ALA A 87 8.38 5.03 10.32
C ALA A 87 8.71 5.03 11.82
N GLY A 88 8.77 3.85 12.44
CA GLY A 88 9.18 3.67 13.82
C GLY A 88 10.63 4.09 14.09
N GLN A 89 11.55 3.81 13.15
CA GLN A 89 12.95 4.24 13.27
C GLN A 89 13.13 5.77 13.21
N GLN A 90 12.25 6.48 12.49
CA GLN A 90 12.26 7.95 12.42
C GLN A 90 11.70 8.61 13.69
N MET A 91 11.10 7.83 14.60
CA MET A 91 10.43 8.33 15.79
C MET A 91 11.43 8.67 16.91
N ASN A 92 11.38 9.90 17.39
CA ASN A 92 12.23 10.36 18.49
C ASN A 92 11.64 9.96 19.85
N LEU A 93 12.00 8.75 20.33
CA LEU A 93 11.57 8.22 21.63
C LEU A 93 11.87 9.18 22.81
N PRO A 94 13.07 9.80 22.91
CA PRO A 94 13.35 10.78 23.95
C PRO A 94 12.39 11.99 23.95
N ALA A 95 12.07 12.54 22.79
CA ALA A 95 11.10 13.63 22.65
C ALA A 95 9.70 13.17 23.08
N LEU A 96 9.31 11.95 22.71
CA LEU A 96 8.03 11.36 23.10
C LEU A 96 7.90 11.21 24.63
N ARG A 97 8.98 10.77 25.29
CA ARG A 97 9.02 10.65 26.76
C ARG A 97 8.88 12.00 27.46
N ARG A 98 9.44 13.08 26.88
CA ARG A 98 9.31 14.45 27.42
C ARG A 98 7.88 14.99 27.33
N LEU A 99 7.14 14.63 26.29
CA LEU A 99 5.74 15.04 26.11
C LEU A 99 4.77 14.32 27.08
N GLY A 100 5.18 13.19 27.66
CA GLY A 100 4.48 12.53 28.76
C GLY A 100 3.01 12.18 28.46
N ARG A 101 2.10 12.51 29.39
CA ARG A 101 0.65 12.20 29.28
C ARG A 101 -0.05 12.92 28.13
N SER A 102 0.49 14.03 27.61
CA SER A 102 -0.15 14.78 26.53
C SER A 102 -0.20 13.98 25.23
N VAL A 103 0.88 13.25 24.89
CA VAL A 103 0.89 12.34 23.72
C VAL A 103 -0.13 11.22 23.87
N LEU A 104 -0.28 10.66 25.07
CA LEU A 104 -1.27 9.59 25.30
C LEU A 104 -2.70 10.06 25.04
N TRP A 105 -3.04 11.27 25.49
CA TRP A 105 -4.38 11.83 25.25
C TRP A 105 -4.58 12.22 23.79
N THR A 106 -3.62 12.90 23.16
CA THR A 106 -3.76 13.33 21.76
C THR A 106 -3.80 12.15 20.80
N SER A 107 -2.92 11.16 20.95
CA SER A 107 -2.94 9.94 20.14
C SER A 107 -4.16 9.08 20.45
N GLY A 108 -4.51 8.94 21.73
CA GLY A 108 -5.65 8.15 22.18
C GLY A 108 -6.97 8.70 21.64
N LEU A 109 -7.23 10.00 21.82
CA LEU A 109 -8.42 10.65 21.30
C LEU A 109 -8.39 10.76 19.77
N GLY A 110 -7.23 11.02 19.17
CA GLY A 110 -7.06 11.10 17.73
C GLY A 110 -7.37 9.79 17.00
N ILE A 111 -7.25 8.64 17.68
CA ILE A 111 -7.69 7.33 17.16
C ILE A 111 -9.12 7.04 17.62
N ALA A 112 -9.43 7.18 18.91
CA ALA A 112 -10.71 6.78 19.46
C ALA A 112 -11.91 7.54 18.88
N ILE A 113 -11.75 8.83 18.52
CA ILE A 113 -12.82 9.64 17.95
C ILE A 113 -13.20 9.16 16.53
N PRO A 114 -12.29 9.14 15.53
CA PRO A 114 -12.66 8.74 14.16
C PRO A 114 -13.01 7.25 14.00
N PHE A 115 -12.58 6.38 14.92
CA PHE A 115 -12.95 4.96 14.91
C PHE A 115 -14.13 4.61 15.82
N GLY A 116 -14.54 5.53 16.71
CA GLY A 116 -15.69 5.39 17.61
C GLY A 116 -16.94 6.13 17.16
N LEU A 117 -16.81 7.11 16.26
CA LEU A 117 -17.89 7.70 15.47
C LEU A 117 -18.14 6.87 14.21
#